data_AF-A0A3D4E8Z8-F1
#
_entry.id   AF-A0A3D4E8Z8-F1
#
_cell.length_a   1.000
_cell.length_b   1.000
_cell.length_c   1.000
_cell.angle_alpha   90.00
_cell.angle_beta   90.00
_cell.angle_gamma   90.00
#
_symmetry.space_group_name_H-M   'P 1'
#
loop_
_entity.id
_entity.type
_entity.pdbx_description
1 polymer ?
#
loop_
_entity_poly.entity_id
_entity_poly.type
_entity_poly.pdbx_seq_one_letter_code
_entity_poly.pdbx_strand_id
1 'polypeptide(L)'
;MTKANAELYQIFAKKVAEGATFSQLQQDFTVKSLRKIFAYAAEKTPQLFVDLFGDPPTQSNILLDENLSFDLIPYIFQNIGPITTVQHQYGKGIQDTQLFDRAARDGIQAIVTGDHKCRGTKDLCGIAERAYADPKDLRDIAIIGVSQNVETAILQLQRNAKEIQSYITQPSHDTILILD
;
A
#
# COMPACT_ATOMS: atom_id res chain seq x y z
N MET A 1 -3.17 -15.05 15.06
CA MET A 1 -2.69 -15.34 13.69
C MET A 1 -2.92 -16.83 13.45
N THR A 2 -3.55 -17.24 12.35
CA THR A 2 -4.02 -18.63 12.17
C THR A 2 -3.03 -19.48 11.38
N LYS A 3 -2.94 -20.77 11.72
CA LYS A 3 -2.14 -21.78 10.98
C LYS A 3 -2.44 -21.79 9.47
N ALA A 4 -3.71 -21.56 9.11
CA ALA A 4 -4.17 -21.48 7.72
C ALA A 4 -3.54 -20.35 6.89
N ASN A 5 -3.21 -19.19 7.48
CA ASN A 5 -2.59 -18.10 6.74
C ASN A 5 -1.11 -18.41 6.40
N ALA A 6 -0.41 -19.09 7.31
CA ALA A 6 0.97 -19.53 7.08
C ALA A 6 1.04 -20.62 5.99
N GLU A 7 0.08 -21.55 5.97
CA GLU A 7 -0.03 -22.57 4.92
C GLU A 7 -0.29 -21.93 3.55
N LEU A 8 -1.20 -20.95 3.46
CA LEU A 8 -1.46 -20.21 2.22
C LEU A 8 -0.22 -19.45 1.72
N TYR A 9 0.52 -18.82 2.62
CA TYR A 9 1.77 -18.15 2.28
C TYR A 9 2.82 -19.14 1.74
N GLN A 10 2.96 -20.33 2.33
CA GLN A 10 3.92 -21.33 1.85
C GLN A 10 3.58 -21.83 0.44
N ILE A 11 2.30 -22.08 0.16
CA ILE A 11 1.84 -22.48 -1.19
C ILE A 11 2.13 -21.36 -2.19
N PHE A 12 1.82 -20.12 -1.82
CA PHE A 12 2.09 -18.95 -2.66
C PHE A 12 3.58 -18.78 -2.93
N ALA A 13 4.42 -18.76 -1.89
CA ALA A 13 5.87 -18.61 -2.01
C ALA A 13 6.51 -19.71 -2.86
N LYS A 14 6.02 -20.95 -2.74
CA LYS A 14 6.45 -22.06 -3.60
C LYS A 14 6.15 -21.79 -5.08
N LYS A 15 4.93 -21.33 -5.40
CA LYS A 15 4.56 -20.99 -6.78
C LYS A 15 5.41 -19.86 -7.35
N VAL A 16 5.72 -18.84 -6.53
CA VAL A 16 6.64 -17.76 -6.92
C VAL A 16 8.03 -18.32 -7.23
N ALA A 17 8.58 -19.17 -6.36
CA ALA A 17 9.88 -19.80 -6.58
C ALA A 17 9.91 -20.72 -7.81
N GLU A 18 8.75 -21.26 -8.21
CA GLU A 18 8.57 -22.04 -9.45
C GLU A 18 8.39 -21.15 -10.69
N GLY A 19 8.40 -19.82 -10.55
CA GLY A 19 8.32 -18.85 -11.64
C GLY A 19 6.90 -18.41 -12.01
N ALA A 20 5.91 -18.62 -11.13
CA ALA A 20 4.55 -18.16 -11.38
C ALA A 20 4.48 -16.63 -11.46
N THR A 21 3.79 -16.12 -12.49
CA THR A 21 3.55 -14.68 -12.63
C THR A 21 2.43 -14.21 -11.70
N PHE A 22 2.38 -12.91 -11.41
CA PHE A 22 1.29 -12.35 -10.62
C PHE A 22 -0.09 -12.62 -11.23
N SER A 23 -0.23 -12.53 -12.55
CA SER A 23 -1.49 -12.84 -13.24
C SER A 23 -1.93 -14.30 -13.06
N GLN A 24 -0.99 -15.25 -13.03
CA GLN A 24 -1.30 -16.66 -12.72
C GLN A 24 -1.73 -16.82 -11.27
N LEU A 25 -1.06 -16.14 -10.33
CA LEU A 25 -1.43 -16.15 -8.92
C LEU A 25 -2.80 -15.51 -8.67
N GLN A 26 -3.19 -14.50 -9.45
CA GLN A 26 -4.54 -13.93 -9.40
C GLN A 26 -5.63 -14.90 -9.88
N GLN A 27 -5.29 -15.88 -10.71
CA GLN A 27 -6.21 -16.95 -11.13
C GLN A 27 -6.29 -18.06 -10.08
N ASP A 28 -5.17 -18.38 -9.43
CA ASP A 28 -5.06 -19.47 -8.45
C ASP A 28 -5.62 -19.10 -7.07
N PHE A 29 -5.64 -17.82 -6.72
CA PHE A 29 -6.04 -17.34 -5.41
C PHE A 29 -7.16 -16.30 -5.47
N THR A 30 -8.10 -16.39 -4.54
CA THR A 30 -9.11 -15.33 -4.37
C THR A 30 -8.46 -14.04 -3.85
N VAL A 31 -9.02 -12.89 -4.22
CA VAL A 31 -8.58 -11.57 -3.71
C VAL A 31 -8.46 -11.55 -2.18
N LYS A 32 -9.42 -12.18 -1.49
CA LYS A 32 -9.40 -12.30 -0.02
C LYS A 32 -8.19 -13.07 0.50
N SER A 33 -7.76 -14.11 -0.21
CA SER A 33 -6.60 -14.92 0.17
C SER A 33 -5.30 -14.18 -0.15
N LEU A 34 -5.22 -13.54 -1.32
CA LEU A 34 -4.07 -12.72 -1.71
C LEU A 34 -3.83 -11.58 -0.73
N ARG A 35 -4.87 -10.86 -0.28
CA ARG A 35 -4.76 -9.82 0.76
C ARG A 35 -4.13 -10.36 2.05
N LYS A 36 -4.53 -11.55 2.49
CA LYS A 36 -3.95 -12.18 3.70
C LYS A 36 -2.50 -12.61 3.49
N ILE A 37 -2.19 -13.15 2.32
CA ILE A 37 -0.84 -13.59 1.96
C ILE A 37 0.09 -12.38 1.91
N PHE A 38 -0.34 -11.29 1.28
CA PHE A 38 0.46 -10.07 1.12
C PHE A 38 0.70 -9.40 2.46
N ALA A 39 -0.33 -9.34 3.31
CA ALA A 39 -0.16 -8.86 4.68
C ALA A 39 0.85 -9.70 5.48
N TYR A 40 0.77 -11.02 5.35
CA TYR A 40 1.72 -11.91 5.98
C TYR A 40 3.14 -11.79 5.39
N ALA A 41 3.26 -11.62 4.08
CA ALA A 41 4.54 -11.49 3.38
C ALA A 41 5.27 -10.20 3.71
N ALA A 42 4.53 -9.08 3.80
CA ALA A 42 5.07 -7.77 4.16
C ALA A 42 5.78 -7.78 5.53
N GLU A 43 5.29 -8.60 6.47
CA GLU A 43 5.90 -8.75 7.80
C GLU A 43 7.13 -9.65 7.83
N LYS A 44 7.22 -10.59 6.89
CA LYS A 44 8.18 -11.71 6.95
C LYS A 44 9.37 -11.49 6.04
N THR A 45 9.13 -11.13 4.78
CA THR A 45 10.20 -10.99 3.80
C THR A 45 9.75 -10.14 2.60
N PRO A 46 10.30 -8.93 2.43
CA PRO A 46 10.13 -8.14 1.19
C PRO A 46 10.59 -8.89 -0.08
N GLN A 47 11.52 -9.85 0.08
CA GLN A 47 12.07 -10.66 -1.02
C GLN A 47 11.01 -11.33 -1.89
N LEU A 48 9.89 -11.78 -1.31
CA LEU A 48 8.83 -12.43 -2.09
C LEU A 48 8.23 -11.49 -3.15
N PHE A 49 8.15 -10.20 -2.82
CA PHE A 49 7.68 -9.19 -3.75
C PHE A 49 8.74 -8.85 -4.79
N VAL A 50 10.02 -8.86 -4.39
CA VAL A 50 11.15 -8.70 -5.32
C VAL A 50 11.16 -9.84 -6.35
N ASP A 51 10.97 -11.07 -5.89
CA ASP A 51 10.92 -12.26 -6.77
C ASP A 51 9.73 -12.20 -7.75
N LEU A 52 8.63 -11.53 -7.36
CA LEU A 52 7.44 -11.39 -8.18
C LEU A 52 7.45 -10.21 -9.15
N PHE A 53 7.98 -9.08 -8.70
CA PHE A 53 7.81 -7.78 -9.34
C PHE A 53 9.13 -7.13 -9.77
N GLY A 54 10.28 -7.71 -9.41
CA GLY A 54 11.61 -7.13 -9.58
C GLY A 54 11.98 -6.22 -8.41
N ASP A 55 13.15 -5.57 -8.47
CA ASP A 55 13.56 -4.64 -7.42
C ASP A 55 12.73 -3.34 -7.43
N PRO A 56 12.26 -2.85 -6.27
CA PRO A 56 11.58 -1.57 -6.19
C PRO A 56 12.58 -0.41 -6.39
N PRO A 57 12.13 0.73 -6.92
CA PRO A 57 13.01 1.87 -7.21
C PRO A 57 13.48 2.61 -5.96
N THR A 58 12.79 2.45 -4.83
CA THR A 58 13.18 3.01 -3.53
C THR A 58 13.16 1.92 -2.46
N GLN A 59 13.75 2.20 -1.30
CA GLN A 59 13.63 1.36 -0.10
C GLN A 59 12.62 1.93 0.90
N SER A 60 11.82 2.91 0.47
CA SER A 60 10.79 3.54 1.30
C SER A 60 9.66 2.54 1.52
N ASN A 61 9.34 2.25 2.78
CA ASN A 61 8.22 1.42 3.15
C ASN A 61 6.91 2.18 2.93
N ILE A 62 6.04 1.60 2.12
CA ILE A 62 4.78 2.18 1.69
C ILE A 62 3.65 1.44 2.36
N LEU A 63 2.78 2.15 3.06
CA LEU A 63 1.58 1.57 3.64
C LEU A 63 0.42 1.65 2.63
N LEU A 64 -0.19 0.51 2.34
CA LEU A 64 -1.43 0.47 1.55
C LEU A 64 -2.66 0.56 2.44
N ASP A 65 -3.58 1.40 1.99
CA ASP A 65 -4.96 1.43 2.42
C ASP A 65 -5.70 0.12 2.08
N GLU A 66 -6.61 -0.29 2.96
CA GLU A 66 -7.45 -1.46 2.81
C GLU A 66 -8.46 -1.35 1.65
N ASN A 67 -8.89 -0.15 1.28
CA ASN A 67 -9.83 0.08 0.17
C ASN A 67 -9.18 0.11 -1.21
N LEU A 68 -7.85 0.12 -1.27
CA LEU A 68 -7.13 0.12 -2.52
C LEU A 68 -7.40 -1.16 -3.32
N SER A 69 -7.56 -1.01 -4.64
CA SER A 69 -7.68 -2.17 -5.52
C SER A 69 -6.40 -3.01 -5.45
N PHE A 70 -6.58 -4.33 -5.31
CA PHE A 70 -5.47 -5.27 -5.25
C PHE A 70 -4.66 -5.30 -6.55
N ASP A 71 -5.28 -4.90 -7.66
CA ASP A 71 -4.63 -4.83 -8.98
C ASP A 71 -3.58 -3.71 -9.06
N LEU A 72 -3.59 -2.74 -8.13
CA LEU A 72 -2.63 -1.64 -8.11
C LEU A 72 -1.31 -2.00 -7.42
N ILE A 73 -1.26 -3.11 -6.68
CA ILE A 73 -0.09 -3.50 -5.89
C ILE A 73 1.19 -3.63 -6.72
N PRO A 74 1.19 -4.31 -7.89
CA PRO A 74 2.41 -4.41 -8.72
C PRO A 74 2.92 -3.04 -9.13
N TYR A 75 2.02 -2.14 -9.49
CA TYR A 75 2.35 -0.80 -9.95
C TYR A 75 2.91 0.07 -8.82
N ILE A 76 2.33 -0.01 -7.64
CA ILE A 76 2.85 0.71 -6.47
C ILE A 76 4.22 0.18 -6.10
N PHE A 77 4.42 -1.14 -6.09
CA PHE A 77 5.71 -1.74 -5.78
C PHE A 77 6.79 -1.30 -6.78
N GLN A 78 6.50 -1.39 -8.08
CA GLN A 78 7.45 -1.10 -9.15
C GLN A 78 7.72 0.38 -9.38
N ASN A 79 6.78 1.27 -9.03
CA ASN A 79 6.94 2.71 -9.26
C ASN A 79 7.31 3.47 -7.98
N ILE A 80 7.05 2.90 -6.81
CA ILE A 80 7.20 3.59 -5.54
C ILE A 80 8.21 2.87 -4.64
N GLY A 81 7.87 1.72 -4.07
CA GLY A 81 8.71 1.12 -3.04
C GLY A 81 8.13 -0.15 -2.42
N PRO A 82 8.89 -0.81 -1.51
CA PRO A 82 8.43 -1.94 -0.73
C PRO A 82 7.11 -1.65 -0.03
N ILE A 83 6.20 -2.61 -0.09
CA ILE A 83 4.86 -2.46 0.44
C ILE A 83 4.77 -3.13 1.80
N THR A 84 4.24 -2.37 2.76
CA THR A 84 3.63 -2.89 3.97
C THR A 84 2.12 -2.74 3.90
N THR A 85 1.40 -3.68 4.51
CA THR A 85 -0.04 -3.52 4.73
C THR A 85 -0.30 -3.42 6.21
N VAL A 86 -1.33 -2.67 6.60
CA VAL A 86 -1.80 -2.71 7.98
C VAL A 86 -2.20 -4.14 8.28
N GLN A 87 -1.64 -4.74 9.34
CA GLN A 87 -2.28 -5.93 9.89
C GLN A 87 -3.71 -5.54 10.22
N HIS A 88 -4.68 -6.13 9.53
CA HIS A 88 -6.05 -6.16 10.03
C HIS A 88 -5.98 -6.76 11.43
N GLN A 89 -6.05 -5.92 12.46
CA GLN A 89 -6.44 -6.37 13.78
C GLN A 89 -7.91 -6.78 13.69
N TYR A 90 -8.14 -8.00 13.22
CA TYR A 90 -9.34 -8.78 13.48
C TYR A 90 -10.68 -8.03 13.28
N GLY A 91 -10.85 -7.37 12.13
CA GLY A 91 -12.16 -6.83 11.75
C GLY A 91 -12.68 -5.70 12.64
N LYS A 92 -11.80 -4.98 13.35
CA LYS A 92 -12.12 -3.70 13.98
C LYS A 92 -11.51 -2.59 13.15
N GLY A 93 -12.34 -1.66 12.68
CA GLY A 93 -11.87 -0.46 11.97
C GLY A 93 -10.84 0.26 12.83
N ILE A 94 -9.64 0.42 12.29
CA ILE A 94 -8.58 1.21 12.92
C ILE A 94 -8.96 2.67 12.69
N GLN A 95 -8.93 3.48 13.74
CA GLN A 95 -9.15 4.91 13.57
C GLN A 95 -7.96 5.52 12.83
N ASP A 96 -8.21 6.47 11.95
CA ASP A 96 -7.19 7.14 11.12
C ASP A 96 -6.01 7.66 11.95
N THR A 97 -6.26 8.13 13.17
CA THR A 97 -5.22 8.58 14.11
C THR A 97 -4.26 7.46 14.52
N GLN A 98 -4.79 6.26 14.77
CA GLN A 98 -4.01 5.08 15.12
C GLN A 98 -3.19 4.56 13.94
N LEU A 99 -3.67 4.79 12.70
CA LEU A 99 -2.93 4.43 11.50
C LEU A 99 -1.67 5.30 11.35
N PHE A 100 -1.79 6.60 11.58
CA PHE A 100 -0.64 7.52 11.52
C PHE A 100 0.38 7.26 12.63
N ASP A 101 -0.06 7.15 13.87
CA ASP A 101 0.83 6.87 15.00
C ASP A 101 1.56 5.52 14.81
N ARG A 102 0.93 4.60 14.05
CA ARG A 102 1.56 3.36 13.63
C ARG A 102 2.54 3.56 12.50
N ALA A 103 2.16 4.27 11.44
CA ALA A 103 3.02 4.57 10.30
C ALA A 103 4.31 5.29 10.76
N ALA A 104 4.21 6.30 11.62
CA ALA A 104 5.35 7.01 12.19
C ALA A 104 6.27 6.09 13.01
N ARG A 105 5.69 5.24 13.86
CA ARG A 105 6.43 4.27 14.69
C ARG A 105 7.11 3.17 13.88
N ASP A 106 6.46 2.70 12.82
CA ASP A 106 6.95 1.62 11.97
C ASP A 106 7.88 2.15 10.86
N GLY A 107 8.19 3.45 10.85
CA GLY A 107 9.10 4.07 9.90
C GLY A 107 8.57 4.08 8.46
N ILE A 108 7.24 4.18 8.30
CA ILE A 108 6.57 4.27 7.02
C ILE A 108 6.75 5.68 6.46
N GLN A 109 7.22 5.79 5.22
CA GLN A 109 7.47 7.07 4.56
C GLN A 109 6.28 7.53 3.71
N ALA A 110 5.38 6.62 3.32
CA ALA A 110 4.20 7.00 2.56
C ALA A 110 2.98 6.12 2.81
N ILE A 111 1.80 6.70 2.60
CA ILE A 111 0.51 6.01 2.58
C ILE A 111 -0.12 6.18 1.19
N VAL A 112 -0.54 5.09 0.56
CA VAL A 112 -1.28 5.13 -0.72
C VAL A 112 -2.74 4.79 -0.48
N THR A 113 -3.65 5.64 -0.93
CA THR A 113 -5.11 5.51 -0.72
C THR A 113 -5.91 5.80 -1.98
N GLY A 114 -7.04 5.11 -2.14
CA GLY A 114 -8.04 5.39 -3.18
C GLY A 114 -9.12 6.40 -2.75
N ASP A 115 -9.11 6.83 -1.48
CA ASP A 115 -10.21 7.56 -0.84
C ASP A 115 -9.90 9.06 -0.68
N HIS A 116 -9.34 9.70 -1.70
CA HIS A 116 -9.02 11.15 -1.66
C HIS A 116 -10.21 12.07 -1.96
N LYS A 117 -11.37 11.54 -2.39
CA LYS A 117 -12.60 12.31 -2.67
C LYS A 117 -13.65 12.07 -1.58
N CYS A 118 -13.63 12.89 -0.54
CA CYS A 118 -14.60 12.80 0.55
C CYS A 118 -16.02 13.24 0.09
N ARG A 119 -16.94 12.28 -0.06
CA ARG A 119 -18.40 12.50 -0.14
C ARG A 119 -19.11 11.89 1.06
N GLY A 120 -18.61 12.21 2.26
CA GLY A 120 -19.45 12.43 3.44
C GLY A 120 -20.02 11.24 4.20
N THR A 121 -19.72 9.96 3.95
CA THR A 121 -20.30 8.90 4.81
C THR A 121 -19.52 7.61 5.07
N LYS A 122 -18.32 7.38 4.52
CA LYS A 122 -17.44 6.27 4.96
C LYS A 122 -16.05 6.41 4.34
N ASP A 123 -15.07 5.93 5.09
CA ASP A 123 -13.70 5.61 4.70
C ASP A 123 -12.72 6.78 4.53
N LEU A 124 -11.63 6.71 5.31
CA LEU A 124 -10.36 7.47 5.32
C LEU A 124 -10.34 8.98 5.00
N CYS A 125 -11.51 9.63 5.03
CA CYS A 125 -11.60 11.09 5.10
C CYS A 125 -10.76 11.64 6.24
N GLY A 126 -10.61 10.94 7.37
CA GLY A 126 -9.83 11.41 8.52
C GLY A 126 -8.31 11.41 8.30
N ILE A 127 -7.75 10.62 7.37
CA ILE A 127 -6.32 10.70 7.00
C ILE A 127 -6.05 11.98 6.23
N ALA A 128 -6.83 12.21 5.17
CA ALA A 128 -6.75 13.44 4.40
C ALA A 128 -7.16 14.66 5.25
N GLU A 129 -8.23 14.56 6.04
CA GLU A 129 -8.75 15.62 6.91
C GLU A 129 -7.77 15.95 8.04
N ARG A 130 -7.12 14.97 8.68
CA ARG A 130 -6.04 15.25 9.65
C ARG A 130 -4.81 15.87 8.96
N ALA A 131 -4.49 15.45 7.74
CA ALA A 131 -3.48 16.10 6.92
C ALA A 131 -3.78 17.56 6.59
N TYR A 132 -5.05 17.88 6.35
CA TYR A 132 -5.51 19.25 6.16
C TYR A 132 -5.64 20.03 7.49
N ALA A 133 -6.02 19.37 8.59
CA ALA A 133 -6.35 20.02 9.87
C ALA A 133 -5.13 20.21 10.80
N ASP A 134 -4.15 19.31 10.77
CA ASP A 134 -2.92 19.41 11.56
C ASP A 134 -1.67 19.00 10.74
N PRO A 135 -1.20 19.88 9.83
CA PRO A 135 -0.04 19.61 8.99
C PRO A 135 1.30 19.52 9.76
N LYS A 136 1.32 19.77 11.08
CA LYS A 136 2.54 19.64 11.89
C LYS A 136 2.82 18.21 12.33
N ASP A 137 1.78 17.39 12.49
CA ASP A 137 1.87 15.98 12.89
C ASP A 137 2.33 15.04 11.75
N LEU A 138 2.39 15.55 10.52
CA LEU A 138 2.50 14.72 9.31
C LEU A 138 3.70 15.05 8.42
N ARG A 139 4.66 15.82 8.93
CA ARG A 139 5.81 16.30 8.14
C ARG A 139 6.71 15.20 7.59
N ASP A 140 6.56 13.97 8.08
CA ASP A 140 7.45 12.86 7.77
C ASP A 140 6.78 11.72 6.98
N ILE A 141 5.47 11.81 6.68
CA ILE A 141 4.71 10.78 5.95
C ILE A 141 4.01 11.39 4.75
N ALA A 142 4.39 10.98 3.54
CA ALA A 142 3.74 11.39 2.30
C ALA A 142 2.39 10.66 2.10
N ILE A 143 1.34 11.37 1.70
CA ILE A 143 0.06 10.75 1.34
C ILE A 143 -0.09 10.80 -0.19
N ILE A 144 -0.29 9.65 -0.82
CA ILE A 144 -0.51 9.53 -2.27
C ILE A 144 -1.96 9.10 -2.49
N GLY A 145 -2.78 10.03 -2.96
CA GLY A 145 -4.15 9.74 -3.39
C GLY A 145 -4.17 9.25 -4.84
N VAL A 146 -4.78 8.10 -5.10
CA VAL A 146 -4.94 7.55 -6.46
C VAL A 146 -6.41 7.41 -6.82
N SER A 147 -6.71 7.49 -8.12
CA SER A 147 -8.06 7.24 -8.64
C SER A 147 -8.61 5.86 -8.22
N GLN A 148 -9.91 5.79 -7.94
CA GLN A 148 -10.63 4.52 -7.78
C GLN A 148 -10.81 3.78 -9.13
N ASN A 149 -10.65 4.49 -10.26
CA ASN A 149 -10.56 3.84 -11.56
C ASN A 149 -9.15 3.24 -11.73
N VAL A 150 -9.08 1.91 -11.82
CA VAL A 150 -7.81 1.16 -11.88
C VAL A 150 -6.96 1.56 -13.08
N GLU A 151 -7.54 1.74 -14.27
CA GLU A 151 -6.78 2.12 -15.47
C GLU A 151 -6.21 3.52 -15.33
N THR A 152 -7.01 4.47 -14.85
CA THR A 152 -6.54 5.84 -14.57
C THR A 152 -5.44 5.83 -13.52
N ALA A 153 -5.61 5.09 -12.42
CA ALA A 153 -4.62 5.00 -11.35
C ALA A 153 -3.29 4.43 -11.85
N ILE A 154 -3.32 3.35 -12.66
CA ILE A 154 -2.12 2.77 -13.26
C ILE A 154 -1.40 3.82 -14.12
N LEU A 155 -2.13 4.49 -15.01
CA LEU A 155 -1.57 5.51 -15.91
C LEU A 155 -0.92 6.65 -15.11
N GLN A 156 -1.56 7.13 -14.05
CA GLN A 156 -1.04 8.23 -13.25
C GLN A 156 0.15 7.81 -12.38
N LEU A 157 0.14 6.61 -11.79
CA LEU A 157 1.28 6.08 -11.03
C LEU A 157 2.53 5.99 -11.90
N GLN A 158 2.39 5.51 -13.14
CA GLN A 158 3.50 5.40 -14.09
C GLN A 158 3.97 6.78 -14.57
N ARG A 159 3.03 7.66 -14.94
CA ARG A 159 3.34 8.99 -15.47
C ARG A 159 4.08 9.86 -14.45
N ASN A 160 3.71 9.76 -13.18
CA ASN A 160 4.21 10.62 -12.12
C ASN A 160 5.22 9.90 -11.20
N ALA A 161 5.75 8.73 -11.58
CA ALA A 161 6.63 7.91 -10.74
C ALA A 161 7.81 8.68 -10.11
N LYS A 162 8.50 9.51 -10.90
CA LYS A 162 9.63 10.32 -10.41
C LYS A 162 9.21 11.40 -9.42
N GLU A 163 8.06 12.03 -9.64
CA GLU A 163 7.51 13.05 -8.75
C GLU A 163 7.10 12.40 -7.43
N ILE A 164 6.40 11.27 -7.47
CA ILE A 164 6.02 10.48 -6.30
C ILE A 164 7.26 10.08 -5.49
N GLN A 165 8.32 9.59 -6.15
CA GLN A 165 9.57 9.21 -5.47
C GLN A 165 10.26 10.40 -4.79
N SER A 166 10.35 11.54 -5.50
CA SER A 166 10.89 12.78 -4.92
C SER A 166 10.08 13.23 -3.72
N TYR A 167 8.77 13.14 -3.82
CA TYR A 167 7.82 13.56 -2.79
C TYR A 167 7.93 12.70 -1.51
N ILE A 168 8.16 11.40 -1.64
CA ILE A 168 8.35 10.48 -0.51
C ILE A 168 9.72 10.66 0.15
N THR A 169 10.76 10.94 -0.63
CA THR A 169 12.15 11.05 -0.13
C THR A 169 12.49 12.44 0.40
N GLN A 170 11.76 13.46 -0.03
CA GLN A 170 11.88 14.84 0.40
C GLN A 170 10.47 15.37 0.66
N PRO A 171 9.85 15.03 1.81
CA PRO A 171 8.52 15.52 2.12
C PRO A 171 8.56 17.05 2.10
N SER A 172 7.84 17.63 1.13
CA SER A 172 7.60 19.07 1.06
C SER A 172 6.53 19.44 2.11
N HIS A 173 6.28 20.73 2.30
CA HIS A 173 5.25 21.20 3.24
C HIS A 173 3.81 20.78 2.86
N ASP A 174 3.61 20.26 1.65
CA ASP A 174 2.33 19.72 1.19
C ASP A 174 2.29 18.24 1.52
N THR A 175 1.31 17.80 2.31
CA THR A 175 1.21 16.43 2.86
C THR A 175 0.49 15.43 1.95
N ILE A 176 -0.18 15.90 0.88
CA ILE A 176 -0.94 15.05 -0.05
C ILE A 176 -0.60 15.33 -1.53
N LEU A 177 -0.23 14.29 -2.28
CA LEU A 177 -0.15 14.28 -3.74
C LEU A 177 -1.36 13.53 -4.32
N ILE A 178 -2.19 14.20 -5.11
CA ILE A 178 -3.38 13.61 -5.74
C ILE A 178 -3.10 13.28 -7.21
N LEU A 179 -3.32 12.01 -7.57
CA LEU A 179 -3.14 11.44 -8.90
C LEU A 179 -4.53 11.15 -9.51
N ASP A 180 -5.13 12.17 -10.13
CA ASP A 180 -6.46 12.13 -10.80
C ASP A 180 -6.36 11.89 -12.31
#